data_AF-A0AAE0RSJ8-F1
#
_entry.id   AF-A0AAE0RSJ8-F1
#
_cell.length_a   1.000
_cell.length_b   1.000
_cell.length_c   1.000
_cell.angle_alpha   90.00
_cell.angle_beta   90.00
_cell.angle_gamma   90.00
#
_symmetry.space_group_name_H-M   'P 1'
#
loop_
_entity.id
_entity.type
_entity.pdbx_description
1 polymer ?
#
loop_
_entity_poly.entity_id
_entity_poly.type
_entity_poly.pdbx_seq_one_letter_code
_entity_poly.pdbx_strand_id
1 'polypeptide(L)'
;MKEGLVLLPVLIFFFAFCQNYTSLLDTKCTDPPSLTFGTTNESSALEGSSVNYVCDNGFDSVAAITSTCNADGKWTTPSSPCLRECVNPPSLTLGTANESSALEGSSVIYMCDNGYDSVADITSTCNTDGNWTAPSSHCLRGVLRSK
;
A
#
# COMPACT_ATOMS: atom_id res chain seq x y z
N MET A 1 -52.97 -19.26 48.99
CA MET A 1 -51.92 -18.47 49.67
C MET A 1 -50.61 -18.89 49.02
N LYS A 2 -50.03 -18.04 48.19
CA LYS A 2 -48.79 -18.33 47.45
C LYS A 2 -47.62 -17.97 48.37
N GLU A 3 -46.91 -18.98 48.84
CA GLU A 3 -45.65 -18.84 49.56
C GLU A 3 -44.63 -18.15 48.64
N GLY A 4 -44.16 -16.98 49.07
CA GLY A 4 -43.18 -16.18 48.36
C GLY A 4 -41.79 -16.79 48.51
N LEU A 5 -41.18 -17.14 47.39
CA LEU A 5 -39.77 -17.52 47.34
C LEU A 5 -38.92 -16.25 47.43
N VAL A 6 -38.55 -15.87 48.65
CA VAL A 6 -37.62 -14.76 48.92
C VAL A 6 -36.21 -15.21 48.52
N LEU A 7 -35.77 -14.83 47.32
CA LEU A 7 -34.39 -15.03 46.88
C LEU A 7 -33.47 -14.15 47.72
N LEU A 8 -32.44 -14.76 48.33
CA LEU A 8 -31.44 -14.07 49.15
C LEU A 8 -30.87 -12.84 48.42
N PRO A 9 -30.70 -11.68 49.08
CA PRO A 9 -30.21 -10.45 48.45
C PRO A 9 -28.82 -10.61 47.82
N VAL A 10 -28.02 -11.60 48.28
CA VAL A 10 -26.71 -11.93 47.71
C VAL A 10 -26.82 -12.53 46.30
N LEU A 11 -27.86 -13.33 46.02
CA LEU A 11 -28.10 -13.90 44.69
C LEU A 11 -28.53 -12.83 43.68
N ILE A 12 -29.30 -11.82 44.13
CA ILE A 12 -29.72 -10.68 43.30
C ILE A 12 -28.50 -9.85 42.84
N PHE A 13 -27.49 -9.67 43.71
CA PHE A 13 -26.24 -9.01 43.33
C PHE A 13 -25.45 -9.81 42.29
N PHE A 14 -25.34 -11.14 42.42
CA PHE A 14 -24.67 -11.97 41.40
C PHE A 14 -25.34 -11.86 40.02
N PHE A 15 -26.68 -11.82 39.96
CA PHE A 15 -27.40 -11.60 38.69
C PHE A 15 -27.23 -10.17 38.16
N ALA A 16 -27.21 -9.15 39.03
CA ALA A 16 -26.98 -7.76 38.63
C ALA A 16 -25.53 -7.48 38.16
N PHE A 17 -24.55 -8.23 38.66
CA PHE A 17 -23.17 -8.18 38.14
C PHE A 17 -22.97 -9.01 36.87
N CYS A 18 -23.75 -10.09 36.67
CA CYS A 18 -23.73 -10.85 35.42
C CYS A 18 -24.44 -10.09 34.27
N GLN A 19 -25.42 -9.24 34.59
CA GLN A 19 -26.05 -8.35 33.61
C GLN A 19 -25.18 -7.16 33.22
N ASN A 20 -24.14 -6.83 33.99
CA ASN A 20 -23.18 -5.77 33.66
C ASN A 20 -22.02 -6.24 32.74
N TYR A 21 -21.98 -7.51 32.36
CA TYR A 21 -21.00 -8.05 31.40
C TYR A 21 -21.58 -8.33 30.01
N THR A 22 -22.83 -7.95 29.76
CA THR A 22 -23.47 -8.11 28.45
C THR A 22 -23.17 -6.94 27.52
N SER A 23 -21.90 -6.81 27.12
CA SER A 23 -21.51 -6.23 25.81
C SER A 23 -20.04 -6.51 25.49
N LEU A 24 -19.59 -7.77 25.61
CA LEU A 24 -18.58 -8.25 24.66
C LEU A 24 -19.31 -8.51 23.34
N LEU A 25 -19.76 -7.45 22.69
CA LEU A 25 -20.10 -7.56 21.29
C LEU A 25 -18.75 -7.84 20.63
N ASP A 26 -18.53 -9.06 20.13
CA ASP A 26 -17.45 -9.31 19.17
C ASP A 26 -17.65 -8.27 18.08
N THR A 27 -16.93 -7.17 18.14
CA THR A 27 -17.03 -6.11 17.16
C THR A 27 -16.35 -6.67 15.92
N LYS A 28 -17.14 -7.37 15.11
CA LYS A 28 -16.68 -7.94 13.86
C LYS A 28 -16.62 -6.82 12.85
N CYS A 29 -15.46 -6.68 12.21
CA CYS A 29 -15.42 -5.93 10.98
C CYS A 29 -16.28 -6.61 9.92
N THR A 30 -16.72 -5.81 8.95
CA THR A 30 -17.30 -6.33 7.71
C THR A 30 -16.19 -6.86 6.81
N ASP A 31 -16.46 -6.98 5.51
CA ASP A 31 -15.43 -7.30 4.53
C ASP A 31 -14.31 -6.26 4.54
N PRO A 32 -13.05 -6.68 4.30
CA PRO A 32 -11.92 -5.78 4.13
C PRO A 32 -12.18 -4.77 2.99
N PRO A 33 -11.59 -3.56 3.07
CA PRO A 33 -11.72 -2.59 2.00
C PRO A 33 -11.11 -3.11 0.71
N SER A 34 -11.73 -2.81 -0.43
CA SER A 34 -11.14 -3.10 -1.74
C SER A 34 -9.91 -2.21 -1.97
N LEU A 35 -8.88 -2.75 -2.61
CA LEU A 35 -7.70 -2.00 -3.05
C LEU A 35 -7.73 -1.85 -4.58
N THR A 36 -7.50 -0.65 -5.09
CA THR A 36 -7.41 -0.43 -6.54
C THR A 36 -6.16 -1.13 -7.08
N PHE A 37 -6.33 -1.93 -8.15
CA PHE A 37 -5.27 -2.74 -8.76
C PHE A 37 -4.61 -3.72 -7.79
N GLY A 38 -5.37 -4.23 -6.83
CA GLY A 38 -4.90 -5.27 -5.94
C GLY A 38 -6.04 -6.10 -5.38
N THR A 39 -5.69 -7.29 -4.92
CA THR A 39 -6.61 -8.27 -4.38
C THR A 39 -6.15 -8.75 -3.01
N THR A 40 -7.10 -9.19 -2.20
CA THR A 40 -6.81 -9.85 -0.93
C THR A 40 -7.72 -11.06 -0.79
N ASN A 41 -7.27 -12.03 0.01
CA ASN A 41 -8.12 -13.14 0.40
C ASN A 41 -9.01 -12.71 1.57
N GLU A 42 -10.18 -13.33 1.69
CA GLU A 42 -11.01 -13.17 2.87
C GLU A 42 -10.22 -13.63 4.12
N SER A 43 -10.20 -12.78 5.14
CA SER A 43 -9.62 -13.10 6.44
C SER A 43 -10.68 -13.06 7.54
N SER A 44 -10.32 -13.50 8.75
CA SER A 44 -11.21 -13.37 9.89
C SER A 44 -11.62 -11.92 10.09
N ALA A 45 -12.92 -11.70 10.30
CA ALA A 45 -13.48 -10.37 10.55
C ALA A 45 -13.39 -9.96 12.03
N LEU A 46 -12.55 -10.60 12.84
CA LEU A 46 -12.44 -10.32 14.28
C LEU A 46 -11.53 -9.11 14.54
N GLU A 47 -11.77 -8.38 15.63
CA GLU A 47 -10.85 -7.34 16.12
C GLU A 47 -9.40 -7.87 16.17
N GLY A 48 -8.46 -7.06 15.67
CA GLY A 48 -7.04 -7.39 15.59
C GLY A 48 -6.66 -8.27 14.39
N SER A 49 -7.63 -8.81 13.65
CA SER A 49 -7.35 -9.53 12.40
C SER A 49 -6.71 -8.60 11.38
N SER A 50 -5.82 -9.13 10.55
CA SER A 50 -5.13 -8.37 9.50
C SER A 50 -5.18 -9.10 8.17
N VAL A 51 -5.38 -8.34 7.09
CA VAL A 51 -5.28 -8.80 5.71
C VAL A 51 -4.01 -8.28 5.06
N ASN A 52 -3.47 -9.06 4.14
CA ASN A 52 -2.42 -8.64 3.22
C ASN A 52 -3.01 -8.56 1.81
N TYR A 53 -2.66 -7.51 1.08
CA TYR A 53 -3.04 -7.35 -0.32
C TYR A 53 -1.86 -7.68 -1.23
N VAL A 54 -2.20 -8.13 -2.44
CA VAL A 54 -1.26 -8.40 -3.52
C VAL A 54 -1.70 -7.56 -4.71
N CYS A 55 -0.75 -6.86 -5.33
CA CYS A 55 -1.04 -6.06 -6.51
C CYS A 55 -1.32 -6.94 -7.73
N ASP A 56 -2.20 -6.44 -8.60
CA ASP A 56 -2.53 -7.06 -9.87
C ASP A 56 -1.33 -6.99 -10.83
N ASN A 57 -1.32 -7.84 -11.86
CA ASN A 57 -0.22 -7.87 -12.83
C ASN A 57 0.01 -6.49 -13.50
N GLY A 58 1.27 -6.04 -13.51
CA GLY A 58 1.69 -4.73 -14.02
C GLY A 58 1.60 -3.60 -12.98
N PHE A 59 1.37 -3.93 -11.71
CA PHE A 59 1.40 -3.02 -10.58
C PHE A 59 2.22 -3.63 -9.43
N ASP A 60 2.91 -2.77 -8.69
CA ASP A 60 3.63 -3.14 -7.48
C ASP A 60 3.46 -2.10 -6.37
N SER A 61 3.95 -2.42 -5.18
CA SER A 61 3.91 -1.56 -4.01
C SER A 61 5.31 -1.31 -3.46
N VAL A 62 5.52 -0.12 -2.91
CA VAL A 62 6.81 0.24 -2.26
C VAL A 62 7.03 -0.51 -0.94
N ALA A 63 5.96 -1.04 -0.35
CA ALA A 63 5.96 -1.76 0.91
C ALA A 63 4.76 -2.72 0.97
N ALA A 64 4.83 -3.72 1.84
CA ALA A 64 3.72 -4.63 2.07
C ALA A 64 2.42 -3.88 2.40
N ILE A 65 1.35 -4.25 1.70
CA ILE A 65 0.05 -3.61 1.83
C ILE A 65 -0.80 -4.38 2.82
N THR A 66 -1.13 -3.75 3.94
CA THR A 66 -1.90 -4.39 5.02
C THR A 66 -3.07 -3.51 5.49
N SER A 67 -4.11 -4.16 5.99
CA SER A 67 -5.21 -3.51 6.70
C SER A 67 -5.58 -4.35 7.92
N THR A 68 -5.96 -3.68 9.02
CA THR A 68 -6.25 -4.31 10.31
C THR A 68 -7.65 -3.93 10.79
N CYS A 69 -8.37 -4.89 11.34
CA CYS A 69 -9.69 -4.69 11.94
C CYS A 69 -9.54 -4.05 13.33
N ASN A 70 -10.05 -2.83 13.51
CA ASN A 70 -9.97 -2.10 14.78
C ASN A 70 -11.12 -2.47 15.73
N ALA A 71 -10.96 -2.08 17.00
CA ALA A 71 -11.97 -2.26 18.05
C ALA A 71 -13.32 -1.57 17.77
N ASP A 72 -13.34 -0.58 16.87
CA ASP A 72 -14.57 0.11 16.43
C ASP A 72 -15.30 -0.63 15.29
N GLY A 73 -14.82 -1.81 14.89
CA GLY A 73 -15.41 -2.63 13.84
C GLY A 73 -15.12 -2.15 12.44
N LYS A 74 -14.10 -1.30 12.27
CA LYS A 74 -13.69 -0.80 10.97
C LYS A 74 -12.28 -1.25 10.65
N TRP A 75 -12.09 -1.61 9.39
CA TRP A 75 -10.77 -1.83 8.83
C TRP A 75 -10.01 -0.51 8.70
N THR A 76 -8.70 -0.54 8.96
CA THR A 76 -7.81 0.58 8.61
C THR A 76 -7.72 0.74 7.09
N THR A 77 -7.38 1.94 6.65
CA THR A 77 -7.00 2.14 5.25
C THR A 77 -5.77 1.28 4.92
N PRO A 78 -5.68 0.67 3.72
CA PRO A 78 -4.49 -0.05 3.29
C PRO A 78 -3.22 0.81 3.43
N SER A 79 -2.14 0.22 3.95
CA SER A 79 -0.90 0.92 4.30
C SER A 79 -0.12 1.50 3.11
N SER A 80 -0.32 0.96 1.90
CA SER A 80 0.33 1.41 0.66
C SER A 80 -0.61 1.20 -0.53
N PRO A 81 -0.53 2.04 -1.58
CA PRO A 81 -1.22 1.78 -2.84
C PRO A 81 -0.46 0.75 -3.70
N CYS A 82 -1.15 0.20 -4.69
CA CYS A 82 -0.54 -0.43 -5.86
C CYS A 82 -0.30 0.65 -6.93
N LEU A 83 0.95 0.79 -7.35
CA LEU A 83 1.40 1.75 -8.36
C LEU A 83 1.76 1.01 -9.64
N ARG A 84 1.51 1.65 -10.78
CA ARG A 84 1.81 1.03 -12.06
C ARG A 84 3.32 0.85 -12.22
N GLU A 85 3.73 -0.31 -12.74
CA GLU A 85 5.11 -0.56 -13.09
C GLU A 85 5.43 -0.04 -14.50
N CYS A 86 6.54 0.69 -14.65
CA CYS A 86 7.17 0.93 -15.94
C CYS A 86 8.39 0.02 -16.09
N VAL A 87 8.38 -0.78 -17.16
CA VAL A 87 9.47 -1.70 -17.49
C VAL A 87 10.28 -1.14 -18.65
N ASN A 88 11.60 -1.30 -18.60
CA ASN A 88 12.56 -0.92 -19.63
C ASN A 88 12.47 0.57 -20.03
N PRO A 89 13.21 1.48 -19.36
CA PRO A 89 13.28 2.86 -19.80
C PRO A 89 13.77 2.99 -21.25
N PRO A 90 13.36 4.05 -21.97
CA PRO A 90 13.69 4.22 -23.37
C PRO A 90 15.20 4.28 -23.54
N SER A 91 15.71 3.71 -24.63
CA SER A 91 17.14 3.78 -24.92
C SER A 91 17.55 5.21 -25.22
N LEU A 92 18.70 5.62 -24.69
CA LEU A 92 19.33 6.88 -25.04
C LEU A 92 20.45 6.60 -26.04
N THR A 93 20.47 7.35 -27.14
CA THR A 93 21.57 7.23 -28.10
C THR A 93 22.85 7.73 -27.41
N LEU A 94 23.87 6.88 -27.36
CA LEU A 94 25.16 7.16 -26.71
C LEU A 94 25.05 7.37 -25.20
N GLY A 95 24.12 6.67 -24.56
CA GLY A 95 24.01 6.64 -23.11
C GLY A 95 23.20 5.46 -22.59
N THR A 96 23.25 5.24 -21.28
CA THR A 96 22.63 4.09 -20.61
C THR A 96 21.85 4.55 -19.38
N ALA A 97 20.69 3.92 -19.14
CA ALA A 97 19.92 4.14 -17.91
C ALA A 97 20.51 3.32 -16.75
N ASN A 98 20.40 3.83 -15.53
CA ASN A 98 20.88 3.14 -14.33
C ASN A 98 19.99 1.97 -13.88
N GLU A 99 18.72 1.94 -14.29
CA GLU A 99 17.69 1.03 -13.81
C GLU A 99 16.87 0.45 -14.95
N SER A 100 16.31 -0.75 -14.74
CA SER A 100 15.52 -1.50 -15.72
C SER A 100 14.01 -1.45 -15.47
N SER A 101 13.56 -1.11 -14.26
CA SER A 101 12.14 -1.06 -13.88
C SER A 101 11.93 -0.09 -12.73
N ALA A 102 10.80 0.61 -12.73
CA ALA A 102 10.43 1.52 -11.65
C ALA A 102 8.90 1.67 -11.54
N LEU A 103 8.43 2.24 -10.42
CA LEU A 103 7.01 2.52 -10.20
C LEU A 103 6.62 3.90 -10.72
N GLU A 104 5.33 4.10 -10.92
CA GLU A 104 4.71 5.37 -11.25
C GLU A 104 5.30 6.52 -10.39
N GLY A 105 5.74 7.58 -11.05
CA GLY A 105 6.37 8.74 -10.41
C GLY A 105 7.88 8.64 -10.21
N SER A 106 8.47 7.45 -10.33
CA SER A 106 9.94 7.28 -10.31
C SER A 106 10.58 7.86 -11.57
N SER A 107 11.86 8.26 -11.46
CA SER A 107 12.65 8.76 -12.57
C SER A 107 14.00 8.08 -12.63
N VAL A 108 14.46 7.77 -13.84
CA VAL A 108 15.80 7.26 -14.11
C VAL A 108 16.69 8.38 -14.60
N ILE A 109 17.98 8.27 -14.30
CA ILE A 109 19.02 9.17 -14.80
C ILE A 109 19.88 8.40 -15.77
N TYR A 110 20.14 9.00 -16.93
CA TYR A 110 21.02 8.42 -17.94
C TYR A 110 22.45 8.91 -17.79
N MET A 111 23.39 8.03 -18.07
CA MET A 111 24.81 8.32 -18.15
C MET A 111 25.26 8.26 -19.61
N CYS A 112 25.95 9.30 -20.08
CA CYS A 112 26.52 9.32 -21.43
C CYS A 112 27.72 8.40 -21.57
N ASP A 113 27.89 7.84 -22.75
CA ASP A 113 29.02 6.99 -23.12
C ASP A 113 30.34 7.80 -23.15
N ASN A 114 31.47 7.09 -23.07
CA ASN A 114 32.80 7.70 -23.10
C ASN A 114 33.00 8.65 -24.29
N GLY A 115 33.39 9.89 -24.00
CA GLY A 115 33.60 10.94 -25.01
C GLY A 115 32.37 11.82 -25.30
N TYR A 116 31.24 11.55 -24.63
CA TYR A 116 30.03 12.35 -24.67
C TYR A 116 29.68 12.88 -23.28
N ASP A 117 28.97 14.01 -23.23
CA ASP A 117 28.52 14.66 -22.00
C ASP A 117 27.19 15.37 -22.25
N SER A 118 26.55 15.85 -21.19
CA SER A 118 25.26 16.53 -21.19
C SER A 118 25.32 17.81 -20.35
N VAL A 119 24.58 18.85 -20.79
CA VAL A 119 24.54 20.14 -20.10
C VAL A 119 23.84 20.03 -18.73
N ALA A 120 22.87 19.12 -18.63
CA ALA A 120 22.11 18.83 -17.42
C ALA A 120 21.83 17.33 -17.35
N ASP A 121 21.41 16.83 -16.18
CA ASP A 121 21.06 15.42 -16.02
C ASP A 121 19.96 15.02 -17.00
N ILE A 122 20.21 13.95 -17.76
CA ILE A 122 19.24 13.40 -18.70
C ILE A 122 18.35 12.44 -17.92
N THR A 123 17.04 12.69 -17.93
CA THR A 123 16.08 11.94 -17.13
C THR A 123 14.89 11.46 -17.96
N SER A 124 14.28 10.37 -17.51
CA SER A 124 12.98 9.89 -17.97
C SER A 124 12.16 9.50 -16.74
N THR A 125 10.84 9.71 -16.80
CA THR A 125 9.92 9.53 -15.69
C THR A 125 8.85 8.51 -16.05
N CYS A 126 8.54 7.61 -15.11
CA CYS A 126 7.47 6.63 -15.25
C CYS A 126 6.12 7.30 -15.02
N ASN A 127 5.26 7.31 -16.06
CA ASN A 127 3.94 7.90 -15.98
C ASN A 127 2.89 6.92 -15.44
N THR A 128 1.70 7.46 -15.16
CA THR A 128 0.54 6.71 -14.64
C THR A 128 -0.07 5.71 -15.64
N ASP A 129 0.31 5.80 -16.91
CA ASP A 129 -0.07 4.87 -17.98
C ASP A 129 0.93 3.71 -18.15
N GLY A 130 2.04 3.72 -17.41
CA GLY A 130 3.04 2.65 -17.40
C GLY A 130 4.11 2.83 -18.47
N ASN A 131 4.08 3.98 -19.14
CA ASN A 131 5.06 4.36 -20.12
C ASN A 131 6.04 5.38 -19.53
N TRP A 132 7.29 5.20 -19.89
CA TRP A 132 8.33 6.18 -19.66
C TRP A 132 8.15 7.41 -20.56
N THR A 133 8.41 8.61 -20.02
CA THR A 133 8.55 9.81 -20.85
C THR A 133 9.77 9.71 -21.76
N ALA A 134 9.76 10.46 -22.86
CA ALA A 134 10.97 10.60 -23.66
C ALA A 134 12.12 11.21 -22.82
N PRO A 135 13.38 10.81 -23.05
CA PRO A 135 14.53 11.40 -22.36
C PRO A 135 14.51 12.93 -22.48
N SER A 136 14.79 13.61 -21.37
CA SER A 136 14.71 15.08 -21.28
C SER A 136 15.69 15.81 -22.20
N SER A 137 16.82 15.17 -22.55
CA SER A 137 17.80 15.69 -23.51
C SER A 137 18.65 14.54 -24.10
N HIS A 138 19.74 14.88 -24.79
CA HIS A 138 20.60 13.94 -25.51
C HIS A 138 22.07 14.15 -25.17
N CYS A 139 22.86 13.08 -25.30
CA CYS A 139 24.31 13.13 -25.15
C CYS A 139 24.95 13.86 -26.33
N LEU A 140 25.89 14.75 -26.03
CA LEU A 140 26.61 15.57 -26.99
C LEU A 140 28.11 15.33 -26.88
N ARG A 141 28.81 15.32 -28.01
CA ARG A 141 30.26 15.08 -28.02
C ARG A 141 30.98 16.27 -27.37
N GLY A 142 31.70 16.01 -26.28
CA GLY A 142 32.66 16.97 -25.70
C GLY A 142 32.07 18.28 -25.16
N VAL A 143 30.87 18.26 -24.56
CA VAL A 143 30.40 19.42 -23.80
C VAL A 143 31.11 19.43 -22.45
N LEU A 144 32.08 20.32 -22.26
CA LEU A 144 32.72 20.51 -20.97
C LEU A 144 31.64 20.94 -19.97
N ARG A 145 31.21 20.07 -19.03
CA ARG A 145 30.65 20.57 -17.76
C ARG A 145 31.72 21.46 -17.17
N SER A 146 31.56 22.78 -17.27
CA SER A 146 32.34 23.73 -16.50
C SER A 146 32.04 23.43 -15.03
N LYS A 147 32.93 22.64 -14.41
CA LYS A 147 32.97 22.42 -12.97
C LYS A 147 33.11 23.74 -12.23
#